data_AF-A0AAD7PMG3-F1
#
_entry.id   AF-A0AAD7PMG3-F1
#
_cell.length_a   1.000
_cell.length_b   1.000
_cell.length_c   1.000
_cell.angle_alpha   90.00
_cell.angle_beta   90.00
_cell.angle_gamma   90.00
#
_symmetry.space_group_name_H-M   'P 1'
#
loop_
_entity.id
_entity.type
_entity.pdbx_description
1 polymer ?
#
loop_
_entity_poly.entity_id
_entity_poly.type
_entity_poly.pdbx_seq_one_letter_code
_entity_poly.pdbx_strand_id
1 'polypeptide(L)'
;MRERKVKDLEAEVAVATKFAAATKFAALPWRFGRQSVLTAPKDSLSRLELSSVDLYQLRWPGIWGNEEATSLLEFQIIVKSDFENLMISLRREAARDELGITLIAYSPIAQGALTGKYTPGNPPTGPRSRIYTPDFLTSLQPLLSQIKEIGENYNKTPAQVVLNWLIAQDNVVLIPEAKTAEQAREFGGALGWRLTDEEITELCSLASDIKPVNVFPVEKL
;
A
#
# COMPACT_ATOMS: atom_id res chain seq x y z
N MET A 1 -7.96 -0.26 45.04
CA MET A 1 -7.83 -1.68 44.67
C MET A 1 -9.20 -2.20 44.22
N ARG A 2 -9.39 -2.38 42.91
CA ARG A 2 -10.45 -3.20 42.30
C ARG A 2 -10.08 -3.38 40.83
N GLU A 3 -9.31 -4.41 40.58
CA GLU A 3 -8.92 -4.91 39.28
C GLU A 3 -10.17 -5.18 38.44
N ARG A 4 -10.28 -4.54 37.27
CA ARG A 4 -11.20 -5.00 36.22
C ARG A 4 -10.42 -5.99 35.38
N LYS A 5 -10.83 -7.26 35.48
CA LYS A 5 -10.37 -8.39 34.68
C LYS A 5 -10.22 -7.97 33.21
N VAL A 6 -8.98 -8.01 32.74
CA VAL A 6 -8.62 -8.05 31.32
C VAL A 6 -9.26 -9.32 30.77
N LYS A 7 -10.29 -9.14 29.93
CA LYS A 7 -10.99 -10.24 29.29
C LYS A 7 -10.27 -10.53 27.98
N ASP A 8 -9.55 -11.64 27.97
CA ASP A 8 -9.01 -12.41 26.85
C ASP A 8 -9.18 -11.76 25.46
N LEU A 9 -8.09 -11.14 24.99
CA LEU A 9 -7.89 -10.71 23.61
C LEU A 9 -7.40 -11.91 22.78
N GLU A 10 -8.23 -12.94 22.62
CA GLU A 10 -8.07 -13.82 21.47
C GLU A 10 -8.63 -13.08 20.26
N ALA A 11 -7.73 -12.42 19.52
CA ALA A 11 -8.04 -11.80 18.25
C ALA A 11 -8.39 -12.89 17.24
N GLU A 12 -9.66 -13.29 17.20
CA GLU A 12 -10.25 -13.95 16.05
C GLU A 12 -10.01 -13.05 14.84
N VAL A 13 -9.15 -13.49 13.91
CA VAL A 13 -9.06 -12.90 12.58
C VAL A 13 -10.43 -13.12 11.95
N ALA A 14 -11.31 -12.13 12.05
CA ALA A 14 -12.61 -12.16 11.42
C ALA A 14 -12.39 -12.38 9.92
N VAL A 15 -12.72 -13.59 9.44
CA VAL A 15 -12.78 -13.85 8.01
C VAL A 15 -13.89 -12.94 7.48
N ALA A 16 -13.51 -11.93 6.71
CA ALA A 16 -14.47 -11.06 6.05
C ALA A 16 -15.42 -11.95 5.22
N THR A 17 -16.68 -12.05 5.66
CA THR A 17 -17.71 -12.83 4.96
C THR A 17 -18.20 -12.12 3.69
N LYS A 18 -17.72 -10.90 3.47
CA LYS A 18 -17.98 -10.07 2.28
C LYS A 18 -16.66 -9.74 1.61
N PHE A 19 -16.46 -10.25 0.40
CA PHE A 19 -15.37 -9.85 -0.48
C PHE A 19 -15.77 -8.58 -1.22
N ALA A 20 -14.91 -7.56 -1.21
CA ALA A 20 -15.05 -6.40 -2.08
C ALA A 20 -14.17 -6.60 -3.33
N ALA A 21 -14.79 -6.67 -4.50
CA ALA A 21 -14.10 -6.83 -5.78
C ALA A 21 -13.74 -5.45 -6.36
N ALA A 22 -12.45 -5.23 -6.61
CA ALA A 22 -11.96 -4.00 -7.25
C ALA A 22 -11.22 -4.32 -8.55
N THR A 23 -11.50 -3.56 -9.62
CA THR A 23 -10.76 -3.66 -10.89
C THR A 23 -10.36 -2.29 -11.42
N LYS A 24 -9.49 -2.27 -12.44
CA LYS A 24 -8.83 -1.04 -12.92
C LYS A 24 -8.94 -0.92 -14.43
N PHE A 25 -9.21 0.29 -14.92
CA PHE A 25 -9.13 0.65 -16.33
C PHE A 25 -7.73 1.16 -16.67
N ALA A 26 -7.04 0.52 -17.61
CA ALA A 26 -5.80 1.05 -18.19
C ALA A 26 -6.09 1.51 -19.63
N ALA A 27 -5.98 2.81 -19.89
CA ALA A 27 -6.24 3.39 -21.21
C ALA A 27 -5.16 3.01 -22.23
N LEU A 28 -3.89 3.08 -21.82
CA LEU A 28 -2.79 2.83 -22.73
C LEU A 28 -2.37 1.37 -22.78
N PRO A 29 -1.80 0.91 -23.92
CA PRO A 29 -1.61 1.67 -25.17
C PRO A 29 -2.71 1.50 -26.24
N TRP A 30 -3.82 0.82 -25.95
CA TRP A 30 -4.82 0.42 -26.99
C TRP A 30 -6.28 0.81 -26.71
N ARG A 31 -6.61 1.37 -25.55
CA ARG A 31 -7.99 1.62 -25.11
C ARG A 31 -8.33 3.11 -25.17
N PHE A 32 -8.67 3.56 -26.37
CA PHE A 32 -9.00 4.96 -26.67
C PHE A 32 -10.52 5.20 -26.72
N GLY A 33 -10.92 6.42 -26.37
CA GLY A 33 -12.31 6.88 -26.48
C GLY A 33 -13.28 6.31 -25.42
N ARG A 34 -14.47 6.92 -25.34
CA ARG A 34 -15.52 6.63 -24.36
C ARG A 34 -15.97 5.18 -24.36
N GLN A 35 -16.03 4.54 -25.53
CA GLN A 35 -16.49 3.15 -25.63
C GLN A 35 -15.55 2.18 -24.89
N SER A 36 -14.25 2.48 -24.85
CA SER A 36 -13.28 1.66 -24.13
C SER A 36 -13.56 1.65 -22.62
N VAL A 37 -14.01 2.77 -22.04
CA VAL A 37 -14.42 2.86 -20.61
C VAL A 37 -15.59 1.93 -20.32
N LEU A 38 -16.50 1.74 -21.28
CA LEU A 38 -17.73 0.96 -21.09
C LEU A 38 -17.53 -0.53 -21.37
N THR A 39 -16.63 -0.89 -22.29
CA THR A 39 -16.39 -2.30 -22.66
C THR A 39 -15.37 -2.97 -21.76
N ALA A 40 -14.32 -2.26 -21.33
CA ALA A 40 -13.27 -2.81 -20.47
C ALA A 40 -13.73 -3.37 -19.10
N PRO A 41 -14.70 -2.76 -18.39
CA PRO A 41 -15.27 -3.36 -17.19
C PRO A 41 -16.00 -4.66 -17.52
N LYS A 42 -16.76 -4.74 -18.63
CA LYS A 42 -17.48 -5.96 -19.05
C LYS A 42 -16.52 -7.11 -19.30
N ASP A 43 -15.41 -6.87 -19.99
CA ASP A 43 -14.38 -7.90 -20.18
C ASP A 43 -13.79 -8.37 -18.84
N SER A 44 -13.65 -7.45 -17.88
CA SER A 44 -13.11 -7.76 -16.56
C SER A 44 -14.09 -8.57 -15.72
N LEU A 45 -15.38 -8.19 -15.73
CA LEU A 45 -16.47 -8.92 -15.08
C LEU A 45 -16.59 -10.33 -15.64
N SER A 46 -16.52 -10.48 -16.97
CA SER A 46 -16.53 -11.79 -17.64
C SER A 46 -15.35 -12.67 -17.19
N ARG A 47 -14.12 -12.15 -17.18
CA ARG A 47 -12.93 -12.91 -16.70
C ARG A 47 -12.96 -13.24 -15.22
N LEU A 48 -13.59 -12.41 -14.40
CA LEU A 48 -13.72 -12.61 -12.96
C LEU A 48 -14.95 -13.44 -12.59
N GLU A 49 -15.81 -13.75 -13.56
CA GLU A 49 -17.10 -14.42 -13.35
C GLU A 49 -18.00 -13.68 -12.33
N LEU A 50 -17.97 -12.34 -12.38
CA LEU A 50 -18.74 -11.46 -11.51
C LEU A 50 -19.80 -10.67 -12.29
N SER A 51 -20.92 -10.35 -11.63
CA SER A 51 -21.96 -9.47 -12.18
C SER A 51 -21.70 -7.98 -11.94
N SER A 52 -20.91 -7.65 -10.91
CA SER A 52 -20.54 -6.28 -10.54
C SER A 52 -19.18 -6.23 -9.84
N VAL A 53 -18.60 -5.04 -9.76
CA VAL A 53 -17.45 -4.73 -8.90
C VAL A 53 -17.86 -3.66 -7.90
N ASP A 54 -17.31 -3.73 -6.68
CA ASP A 54 -17.51 -2.72 -5.65
C ASP A 54 -16.72 -1.43 -5.95
N LEU A 55 -15.62 -1.55 -6.70
CA LEU A 55 -14.74 -0.43 -7.01
C LEU A 55 -14.11 -0.53 -8.40
N TYR A 56 -14.25 0.52 -9.21
CA TYR A 56 -13.63 0.64 -10.52
C TYR A 56 -12.73 1.88 -10.62
N GLN A 57 -11.43 1.66 -10.81
CA GLN A 57 -10.43 2.73 -10.73
C GLN A 57 -9.80 3.04 -12.09
N LEU A 58 -9.54 4.31 -12.36
CA LEU A 58 -8.72 4.72 -13.51
C LEU A 58 -7.23 4.55 -13.20
N ARG A 59 -6.52 3.79 -14.03
CA ARG A 59 -5.06 3.64 -13.94
C ARG A 59 -4.39 4.80 -14.68
N TRP A 60 -3.71 5.67 -13.91
CA TRP A 60 -2.99 6.88 -14.35
C TRP A 60 -3.91 7.99 -14.90
N PRO A 61 -4.63 8.73 -14.01
CA PRO A 61 -5.56 9.78 -14.44
C PRO A 61 -4.88 10.92 -15.22
N GLY A 62 -3.65 11.31 -14.85
CA GLY A 62 -2.93 12.42 -15.49
C GLY A 62 -2.50 12.20 -16.95
N ILE A 63 -2.62 10.98 -17.48
CA ILE A 63 -2.31 10.69 -18.89
C ILE A 63 -3.55 10.88 -19.78
N TRP A 64 -4.75 11.00 -19.19
CA TRP A 64 -5.99 11.10 -19.93
C TRP A 64 -6.50 12.54 -19.97
N GLY A 65 -6.11 13.29 -21.00
CA GLY A 65 -6.52 14.69 -21.21
C GLY A 65 -7.94 14.85 -21.77
N ASN A 66 -8.94 14.14 -21.25
CA ASN A 66 -10.33 14.33 -21.66
C ASN A 66 -11.29 14.35 -20.46
N GLU A 67 -11.63 15.57 -20.04
CA GLU A 67 -12.51 15.89 -18.90
C GLU A 67 -13.92 15.26 -19.02
N GLU A 68 -14.40 14.97 -20.23
CA GLU A 68 -15.73 14.39 -20.47
C GLU A 68 -15.81 12.89 -20.18
N ALA A 69 -14.71 12.15 -20.30
CA ALA A 69 -14.69 10.72 -19.94
C ALA A 69 -14.65 10.55 -18.41
N THR A 70 -14.08 11.53 -17.71
CA THR A 70 -13.96 11.57 -16.26
C THR A 70 -15.24 12.00 -15.54
N SER A 71 -16.20 12.65 -16.22
CA SER A 71 -17.44 13.14 -15.60
C SER A 71 -18.53 12.07 -15.43
N LEU A 72 -18.39 10.90 -16.07
CA LEU A 72 -19.37 9.81 -16.05
C LEU A 72 -19.19 8.81 -14.90
N LEU A 73 -18.16 8.99 -14.09
CA LEU A 73 -17.82 8.11 -12.98
C LEU A 73 -17.62 9.01 -11.76
N GLU A 74 -18.37 8.75 -10.67
CA GLU A 74 -18.01 9.30 -9.37
C GLU A 74 -16.66 8.69 -8.97
N PHE A 75 -15.58 9.40 -9.26
CA PHE A 75 -14.25 8.97 -8.89
C PHE A 75 -13.99 9.35 -7.43
N GLN A 76 -13.91 8.34 -6.56
CA GLN A 76 -13.04 8.50 -5.41
C GLN A 76 -11.61 8.53 -5.95
N ILE A 77 -10.91 9.66 -5.78
CA ILE A 77 -9.51 9.80 -6.20
C ILE A 77 -8.70 8.84 -5.35
N ILE A 78 -8.36 7.70 -5.94
CA ILE A 78 -7.49 6.71 -5.34
C ILE A 78 -6.10 6.94 -5.90
N VAL A 79 -5.25 7.53 -5.08
CA VAL A 79 -3.83 7.61 -5.40
C VAL A 79 -3.22 6.25 -5.15
N LYS A 80 -2.61 5.68 -6.19
CA LYS A 80 -1.86 4.44 -6.08
C LYS A 80 -0.40 4.81 -5.83
N SER A 81 0.05 4.68 -4.59
CA SER A 81 1.44 4.93 -4.22
C SER A 81 2.14 3.63 -3.85
N ASP A 82 3.26 3.36 -4.49
CA ASP A 82 4.26 2.41 -3.99
C ASP A 82 4.79 2.91 -2.64
N PHE A 83 5.31 2.06 -1.74
CA PHE A 83 5.78 2.49 -0.42
C PHE A 83 6.70 3.74 -0.43
N GLU A 84 7.57 3.87 -1.43
CA GLU A 84 8.45 5.04 -1.60
C GLU A 84 7.66 6.33 -1.88
N ASN A 85 6.61 6.25 -2.69
CA ASN A 85 5.66 7.34 -2.94
C ASN A 85 4.70 7.53 -1.76
N LEU A 86 4.41 6.46 -1.02
CA LEU A 86 3.59 6.48 0.20
C LEU A 86 4.29 7.34 1.24
N MET A 87 5.61 7.17 1.43
CA MET A 87 6.39 8.03 2.33
C MET A 87 6.36 9.51 1.93
N ILE A 88 6.46 9.82 0.64
CA ILE A 88 6.31 11.19 0.14
C ILE A 88 4.88 11.71 0.38
N SER A 89 3.88 10.85 0.22
CA SER A 89 2.48 11.22 0.41
C SER A 89 2.10 11.38 1.88
N LEU A 90 2.65 10.57 2.80
CA LEU A 90 2.47 10.69 4.25
C LEU A 90 2.96 12.05 4.74
N ARG A 91 4.01 12.61 4.14
CA ARG A 91 4.42 14.01 4.40
C ARG A 91 3.40 15.07 3.96
N ARG A 92 2.40 14.71 3.14
CA ARG A 92 1.33 15.59 2.63
C ARG A 92 -0.03 15.32 3.27
N GLU A 93 -0.03 14.78 4.49
CA GLU A 93 -1.23 14.39 5.25
C GLU A 93 -2.30 15.49 5.31
N ALA A 94 -1.90 16.72 5.64
CA ALA A 94 -2.81 17.87 5.71
C ALA A 94 -3.61 18.13 4.42
N ALA A 95 -3.04 17.87 3.24
CA ALA A 95 -3.72 18.10 1.96
C ALA A 95 -4.72 16.97 1.62
N ARG A 96 -4.57 15.77 2.20
CA ARG A 96 -5.47 14.63 1.93
C ARG A 96 -6.78 14.78 2.69
N ASP A 97 -6.70 15.22 3.93
CA ASP A 97 -7.86 15.35 4.81
C ASP A 97 -8.81 16.45 4.33
N GLU A 98 -8.25 17.56 3.83
CA GLU A 98 -9.04 18.65 3.22
C GLU A 98 -9.77 18.22 1.93
N LEU A 99 -9.25 17.21 1.22
CA LEU A 99 -9.76 16.75 -0.08
C LEU A 99 -10.56 15.44 -0.01
N GLY A 100 -10.67 14.80 1.16
CA GLY A 100 -11.36 13.52 1.33
C GLY A 100 -10.73 12.36 0.54
N ILE A 101 -9.41 12.40 0.33
CA ILE A 101 -8.70 11.43 -0.52
C ILE A 101 -8.33 10.18 0.28
N THR A 102 -8.80 9.01 -0.16
CA THR A 102 -8.36 7.71 0.37
C THR A 102 -7.16 7.19 -0.42
N LEU A 103 -6.08 6.88 0.29
CA LEU A 103 -4.87 6.35 -0.30
C LEU A 103 -4.90 4.83 -0.34
N ILE A 104 -4.68 4.24 -1.52
CA ILE A 104 -4.46 2.79 -1.61
C ILE A 104 -2.97 2.52 -1.75
N ALA A 105 -2.37 2.04 -0.67
CA ALA A 105 -0.98 1.63 -0.64
C ALA A 105 -0.81 0.37 -1.49
N TYR A 106 -0.17 0.54 -2.65
CA TYR A 106 0.19 -0.57 -3.52
C TYR A 106 1.60 -1.04 -3.17
N SER A 107 1.84 -2.35 -3.14
CA SER A 107 3.12 -2.90 -2.71
C SER A 107 3.57 -2.32 -1.35
N PRO A 108 2.74 -2.42 -0.29
CA PRO A 108 2.94 -1.73 0.99
C PRO A 108 4.25 -2.11 1.70
N ILE A 109 4.84 -3.26 1.36
CA ILE A 109 6.12 -3.74 1.90
C ILE A 109 7.31 -3.49 0.94
N ALA A 110 7.16 -2.58 -0.02
CA ALA A 110 8.17 -2.23 -1.03
C ALA A 110 8.74 -3.46 -1.76
N GLN A 111 7.87 -4.33 -2.29
CA GLN A 111 8.26 -5.58 -2.97
C GLN A 111 9.11 -6.53 -2.10
N GLY A 112 9.03 -6.39 -0.78
CA GLY A 112 9.81 -7.13 0.22
C GLY A 112 11.06 -6.43 0.71
N ALA A 113 11.42 -5.24 0.20
CA ALA A 113 12.60 -4.53 0.69
C ALA A 113 12.50 -4.20 2.19
N LEU A 114 11.31 -3.83 2.68
CA LEU A 114 11.07 -3.52 4.09
C LEU A 114 11.05 -4.74 5.02
N THR A 115 11.10 -5.95 4.47
CA THR A 115 11.18 -7.17 5.28
C THR A 115 12.63 -7.61 5.50
N GLY A 116 13.62 -6.82 5.06
CA GLY A 116 15.03 -7.19 5.08
C GLY A 116 15.41 -8.22 4.02
N LYS A 117 14.51 -8.52 3.05
CA LYS A 117 14.77 -9.48 1.96
C LYS A 117 15.99 -9.09 1.12
N TYR A 118 16.24 -7.79 0.98
CA TYR A 118 17.34 -7.22 0.22
C TYR A 118 18.30 -6.51 1.17
N THR A 119 19.60 -6.68 0.94
CA THR A 119 20.66 -6.00 1.70
C THR A 119 21.66 -5.37 0.74
N PRO A 120 22.50 -4.43 1.19
CA PRO A 120 23.54 -3.85 0.33
C PRO A 120 24.48 -4.90 -0.28
N GLY A 121 24.75 -5.98 0.46
CA GLY A 121 25.55 -7.12 0.00
C GLY A 121 24.77 -8.16 -0.81
N ASN A 122 23.44 -8.08 -0.84
CA ASN A 122 22.56 -8.98 -1.60
C ASN A 122 21.38 -8.19 -2.21
N PRO A 123 21.64 -7.29 -3.16
CA PRO A 123 20.59 -6.53 -3.84
C PRO A 123 19.79 -7.44 -4.79
N PRO A 124 18.55 -7.05 -5.16
CA PRO A 124 17.77 -7.81 -6.14
C PRO A 124 18.40 -7.76 -7.53
N THR A 125 18.07 -8.74 -8.36
CA THR A 125 18.46 -8.80 -9.77
C THR A 125 17.36 -8.27 -10.70
N GLY A 126 17.73 -8.05 -11.97
CA GLY A 126 16.80 -7.63 -13.02
C GLY A 126 16.32 -6.19 -12.86
N PRO A 127 15.10 -5.84 -13.35
CA PRO A 127 14.61 -4.45 -13.33
C PRO A 127 14.58 -3.80 -11.94
N ARG A 128 14.46 -4.62 -10.88
CA ARG A 128 14.43 -4.15 -9.49
C ARG A 128 15.76 -3.60 -8.99
N SER A 129 16.90 -4.01 -9.58
CA SER A 129 18.22 -3.50 -9.18
C SER A 129 18.39 -2.00 -9.47
N ARG A 130 17.55 -1.44 -10.36
CA ARG A 130 17.51 -0.01 -10.66
C ARG A 130 16.83 0.81 -9.56
N ILE A 131 15.99 0.16 -8.76
CA ILE A 131 15.25 0.79 -7.65
C ILE A 131 16.02 0.55 -6.34
N TYR A 132 16.26 -0.72 -6.04
CA TYR A 132 16.92 -1.15 -4.81
C TYR A 132 18.44 -1.29 -5.03
N THR A 133 19.09 -0.15 -5.25
CA THR A 133 20.57 -0.09 -5.36
C THR A 133 21.23 -0.36 -4.01
N PRO A 134 22.51 -0.79 -3.96
CA PRO A 134 23.22 -0.94 -2.70
C PRO A 134 23.22 0.32 -1.83
N ASP A 135 23.36 1.50 -2.43
CA ASP A 135 23.32 2.79 -1.72
C ASP A 135 21.95 3.06 -1.11
N PHE A 136 20.87 2.82 -1.87
CA PHE A 136 19.51 2.96 -1.36
C PHE A 136 19.22 1.96 -0.24
N LEU A 137 19.62 0.69 -0.41
CA LEU A 137 19.47 -0.34 0.61
C LEU A 137 20.30 -0.02 1.87
N THR A 138 21.41 0.71 1.73
CA THR A 138 22.21 1.21 2.85
C THR A 138 21.45 2.31 3.59
N SER A 139 20.85 3.26 2.87
CA SER A 139 20.03 4.29 3.51
C SER A 139 18.75 3.76 4.16
N LEU A 140 18.25 2.58 3.73
CA LEU A 140 17.14 1.90 4.39
C LEU A 140 17.52 1.22 5.73
N GLN A 141 18.80 0.96 6.01
CA GLN A 141 19.20 0.14 7.16
C GLN A 141 18.70 0.67 8.52
N PRO A 142 18.74 1.97 8.82
CA PRO A 142 18.22 2.48 10.09
C PRO A 142 16.73 2.15 10.30
N LEU A 143 15.91 2.34 9.26
CA LEU A 143 14.49 2.00 9.28
C LEU A 143 14.27 0.49 9.42
N LEU A 144 15.02 -0.34 8.69
CA LEU A 144 14.92 -1.79 8.77
C LEU A 144 15.28 -2.33 10.16
N SER A 145 16.30 -1.75 10.79
CA SER A 145 16.69 -2.08 12.16
C SER A 145 15.57 -1.77 13.14
N GLN A 146 14.95 -0.58 13.03
CA GLN A 146 13.84 -0.20 13.91
C GLN A 146 12.61 -1.09 13.73
N ILE A 147 12.23 -1.39 12.47
CA ILE A 147 11.15 -2.33 12.15
C ILE A 147 11.41 -3.70 12.78
N LYS A 148 12.67 -4.16 12.72
CA LYS A 148 13.06 -5.46 13.27
C LYS A 148 12.98 -5.47 14.80
N GLU A 149 13.51 -4.45 15.47
CA GLU A 149 13.48 -4.32 16.93
C GLU A 149 12.04 -4.29 17.46
N ILE A 150 11.18 -3.47 16.86
CA ILE A 150 9.74 -3.46 17.15
C ILE A 150 9.13 -4.85 16.93
N GLY A 151 9.47 -5.51 15.81
CA GLY A 151 9.02 -6.87 15.53
C GLY A 151 9.39 -7.86 16.64
N GLU A 152 10.62 -7.80 17.13
CA GLU A 152 11.08 -8.63 18.25
C GLU A 152 10.30 -8.33 19.53
N ASN A 153 10.03 -7.06 19.85
CA ASN A 153 9.27 -6.65 21.04
C ASN A 153 7.82 -7.17 21.05
N TYR A 154 7.17 -7.22 19.90
CA TYR A 154 5.79 -7.73 19.78
C TYR A 154 5.68 -9.19 19.34
N ASN A 155 6.81 -9.88 19.12
CA ASN A 155 6.87 -11.20 18.49
C ASN A 155 6.13 -11.22 17.13
N LYS A 156 6.46 -10.25 16.28
CA LYS A 156 5.89 -10.01 14.95
C LYS A 156 6.96 -9.99 13.88
N THR A 157 6.58 -10.35 12.65
CA THR A 157 7.52 -10.26 11.51
C THR A 157 7.67 -8.81 11.06
N PRO A 158 8.79 -8.44 10.42
CA PRO A 158 8.95 -7.12 9.81
C PRO A 158 7.80 -6.73 8.87
N ALA A 159 7.26 -7.69 8.11
CA ALA A 159 6.10 -7.45 7.26
C ALA A 159 4.87 -7.06 8.07
N GLN A 160 4.62 -7.71 9.21
CA GLN A 160 3.49 -7.39 10.09
C GLN A 160 3.64 -6.02 10.73
N VAL A 161 4.86 -5.64 11.14
CA VAL A 161 5.14 -4.30 11.70
C VAL A 161 4.86 -3.21 10.66
N VAL A 162 5.36 -3.37 9.43
CA VAL A 162 5.13 -2.41 8.34
C VAL A 162 3.64 -2.29 8.02
N LEU A 163 2.93 -3.41 7.91
CA LEU A 163 1.49 -3.39 7.65
C LEU A 163 0.72 -2.73 8.80
N ASN A 164 1.10 -3.00 10.06
CA ASN A 164 0.48 -2.38 11.23
C ASN A 164 0.70 -0.85 11.23
N TRP A 165 1.94 -0.42 10.97
CA TRP A 165 2.30 0.99 10.84
C TRP A 165 1.47 1.71 9.79
N LEU A 166 1.29 1.11 8.61
CA LEU A 166 0.51 1.72 7.54
C LEU A 166 -1.01 1.69 7.80
N ILE A 167 -1.53 0.69 8.53
CA ILE A 167 -2.94 0.64 8.98
C ILE A 167 -3.21 1.71 10.03
N ALA A 168 -2.21 2.10 10.81
CA ALA A 168 -2.34 3.14 11.83
C ALA A 168 -2.42 4.56 11.23
N GLN A 169 -2.16 4.72 9.93
CA GLN A 169 -2.29 6.00 9.24
C GLN A 169 -3.74 6.26 8.84
N ASP A 170 -4.20 7.49 9.04
CA ASP A 170 -5.56 7.88 8.64
C ASP A 170 -5.71 7.86 7.11
N ASN A 171 -6.90 7.48 6.65
CA ASN A 171 -7.27 7.45 5.23
C ASN A 171 -6.39 6.54 4.34
N VAL A 172 -5.70 5.54 4.92
CA VAL A 172 -4.88 4.56 4.19
C VAL A 172 -5.55 3.18 4.16
N VAL A 173 -5.68 2.61 2.97
CA VAL A 173 -6.12 1.23 2.74
C VAL A 173 -4.98 0.43 2.12
N LEU A 174 -4.69 -0.75 2.70
CA LEU A 174 -3.63 -1.63 2.20
C LEU A 174 -4.21 -2.72 1.30
N ILE A 175 -3.53 -2.98 0.17
CA ILE A 175 -3.78 -4.16 -0.66
C ILE A 175 -2.46 -4.92 -0.81
N PRO A 176 -2.02 -5.65 0.24
CA PRO A 176 -0.79 -6.42 0.15
C PRO A 176 -0.98 -7.61 -0.80
N GLU A 177 -0.04 -7.80 -1.72
CA GLU A 177 -0.05 -8.92 -2.65
C GLU A 177 0.58 -10.15 -2.00
N ALA A 178 -0.24 -11.13 -1.62
CA ALA A 178 0.21 -12.45 -1.19
C ALA A 178 0.25 -13.41 -2.38
N LYS A 179 1.38 -14.11 -2.56
CA LYS A 179 1.55 -15.13 -3.61
C LYS A 179 1.26 -16.54 -3.13
N THR A 180 1.20 -16.72 -1.82
CA THR A 180 0.91 -18.01 -1.17
C THR A 180 -0.08 -17.81 -0.04
N ALA A 181 -0.74 -18.91 0.37
CA ALA A 181 -1.65 -18.89 1.51
C ALA A 181 -0.91 -18.53 2.81
N GLU A 182 0.35 -18.96 2.95
CA GLU A 182 1.20 -18.67 4.09
C GLU A 182 1.48 -17.17 4.22
N GLN A 183 1.77 -16.49 3.10
CA GLN A 183 1.92 -15.03 3.10
C GLN A 183 0.62 -14.32 3.46
N ALA A 184 -0.52 -14.80 2.96
CA ALA A 184 -1.81 -14.21 3.32
C ALA A 184 -2.09 -14.35 4.83
N ARG A 185 -1.79 -15.51 5.41
CA ARG A 185 -1.88 -15.73 6.87
C ARG A 185 -0.91 -14.85 7.64
N GLU A 186 0.33 -14.70 7.17
CA GLU A 186 1.33 -13.82 7.77
C GLU A 186 0.84 -12.37 7.82
N PHE A 187 0.31 -11.84 6.70
CA PHE A 187 -0.23 -10.48 6.64
C PHE A 187 -1.42 -10.28 7.58
N GLY A 188 -2.27 -11.31 7.75
CA GLY A 188 -3.35 -11.30 8.75
C GLY A 188 -2.84 -11.06 10.18
N GLY A 189 -1.63 -11.53 10.50
CA GLY A 189 -1.00 -11.31 11.82
C GLY A 189 -0.55 -9.88 12.11
N ALA A 190 -0.66 -8.96 11.12
CA ALA A 190 -0.53 -7.53 11.33
C ALA A 190 -1.73 -6.92 12.09
N LEU A 191 -2.86 -7.63 12.13
CA LEU A 191 -4.08 -7.22 12.82
C LEU A 191 -4.08 -7.70 14.28
N GLY A 192 -4.98 -7.14 15.09
CA GLY A 192 -5.17 -7.55 16.50
C GLY A 192 -4.18 -6.93 17.51
N TRP A 193 -3.28 -6.06 17.06
CA TRP A 193 -2.37 -5.29 17.90
C TRP A 193 -2.12 -3.91 17.28
N ARG A 194 -1.43 -3.01 17.97
CA ARG A 194 -1.11 -1.66 17.49
C ARG A 194 0.26 -1.24 17.96
N LEU A 195 1.00 -0.57 17.07
CA LEU A 195 2.17 0.23 17.43
C LEU A 195 1.77 1.41 18.31
N THR A 196 2.70 1.88 19.13
CA THR A 196 2.49 3.12 19.91
C THR A 196 2.70 4.36 19.05
N ASP A 197 2.19 5.50 19.50
CA ASP A 197 2.37 6.79 18.81
C ASP A 197 3.86 7.16 18.71
N GLU A 198 4.67 6.80 19.71
CA GLU A 198 6.12 6.98 19.70
C GLU A 198 6.81 6.13 18.62
N GLU A 199 6.46 4.85 18.53
CA GLU A 199 6.99 3.93 17.50
C GLU A 199 6.60 4.42 16.10
N ILE A 200 5.36 4.84 15.91
CA ILE A 200 4.88 5.42 14.65
C ILE A 200 5.67 6.68 14.31
N THR A 201 5.85 7.59 15.27
CA THR A 201 6.58 8.84 15.08
C THR A 201 8.03 8.58 14.69
N GLU A 202 8.69 7.63 15.33
CA GLU A 202 10.07 7.25 15.04
C GLU A 202 10.21 6.65 13.63
N LEU A 203 9.34 5.71 13.26
CA LEU A 203 9.32 5.13 11.91
C LEU A 203 9.08 6.21 10.84
N CYS A 204 8.16 7.15 11.09
CA CYS A 204 7.92 8.30 10.22
C CYS A 204 9.14 9.21 10.09
N SER A 205 9.88 9.44 11.18
CA SER A 205 11.11 10.24 11.17
C SER A 205 12.20 9.56 10.34
N LEU A 206 12.50 8.29 10.62
CA LEU A 206 13.53 7.52 9.89
C LEU A 206 13.21 7.42 8.40
N ALA A 207 11.93 7.20 8.07
CA ALA A 207 11.49 7.14 6.69
C ALA A 207 11.46 8.51 6.00
N SER A 208 11.47 9.61 6.77
CA SER A 208 11.59 10.97 6.24
C SER A 208 13.03 11.34 5.82
N ASP A 209 14.03 10.60 6.29
CA ASP A 209 15.43 10.82 5.90
C ASP A 209 15.82 10.07 4.61
N ILE A 210 14.99 9.12 4.18
CA ILE A 210 15.23 8.33 2.97
C ILE A 210 14.88 9.16 1.73
N LYS A 211 15.86 9.33 0.84
CA LYS A 211 15.67 10.02 -0.44
C LYS A 211 14.77 9.17 -1.36
N PRO A 212 13.78 9.78 -2.04
CA PRO A 212 12.98 9.07 -3.03
C PRO A 212 13.84 8.51 -4.15
N VAL A 213 13.55 7.29 -4.57
CA VAL A 213 14.06 6.79 -5.85
C VAL A 213 13.14 7.32 -6.94
N ASN A 214 13.69 8.02 -7.93
CA ASN A 214 12.91 8.48 -9.09
C ASN A 214 12.58 7.27 -9.99
N VAL A 215 11.56 6.52 -9.63
CA VAL A 215 11.09 5.36 -10.42
C VAL A 215 10.14 5.80 -11.53
N PHE A 216 9.40 6.90 -11.32
CA PHE A 216 8.52 7.53 -12.30
C PHE A 216 8.46 9.05 -12.05
N PRO A 217 8.46 9.90 -13.09
CA PRO A 217 8.33 11.35 -12.94
C PRO A 217 6.89 11.69 -12.55
N VAL A 218 6.56 11.63 -11.26
CA VAL A 218 5.27 12.13 -10.74
C VAL A 218 5.27 13.67 -10.68
N GLU A 219 6.45 14.29 -10.65
CA GLU A 219 6.64 15.75 -10.58
C GLU A 219 6.35 16.50 -11.89
N LYS A 220 5.91 15.80 -12.95
CA LYS A 220 5.49 16.40 -14.23
C LYS A 220 4.07 16.00 -14.63
N LEU A 221 3.17 15.90 -13.64
CA LEU A 221 1.73 15.82 -13.86
C LEU A 221 1.05 17.00 -13.15
#